data_AF-A0A6M1XMD4-F1
#
_entry.id   AF-A0A6M1XMD4-F1
#
_cell.length_a   1.000
_cell.length_b   1.000
_cell.length_c   1.000
_cell.angle_alpha   90.00
_cell.angle_beta   90.00
_cell.angle_gamma   90.00
#
_symmetry.space_group_name_H-M   'P 1'
#
loop_
_entity.id
_entity.type
_entity.pdbx_description
1 polymer ?
#
loop_
_entity_poly.entity_id
_entity_poly.type
_entity_poly.pdbx_seq_one_letter_code
_entity_poly.pdbx_strand_id
1 'polypeptide(L)'
;EYAVHTILGYDLKGNKEILGLWLNQTESKNRWMQVFDELKARGVEDVFFISMDGVSGLEEGAKAIFPSVIVQRCIVHLVRNALRYIPSKDYKEVCRDMKKFYGAS
;
A
#
# COMPACT_ATOMS: atom_id res chain seq x y z
N GLU A 1 17.79 7.84 -5.22
CA GLU A 1 16.83 7.61 -6.32
C GLU A 1 15.49 8.23 -5.92
N TYR A 2 14.67 8.66 -6.88
CA TYR A 2 13.33 9.17 -6.59
C TYR A 2 12.30 8.08 -6.82
N ALA A 3 11.32 7.99 -5.91
CA ALA A 3 10.15 7.15 -6.10
C ALA A 3 8.91 8.03 -6.29
N VAL A 4 8.00 7.59 -7.15
CA VAL A 4 6.65 8.15 -7.23
C VAL A 4 5.72 7.23 -6.45
N HIS A 5 5.14 7.76 -5.38
CA HIS A 5 4.13 7.07 -4.61
C HIS A 5 2.75 7.44 -5.13
N THR A 6 1.92 6.44 -5.37
CA THR A 6 0.53 6.62 -5.79
C THR A 6 -0.37 6.10 -4.69
N ILE A 7 -1.37 6.89 -4.28
CA ILE A 7 -2.44 6.40 -3.41
C ILE A 7 -3.69 6.24 -4.27
N LEU A 8 -4.17 5.01 -4.33
CA LEU A 8 -5.39 4.61 -5.02
C LEU A 8 -6.43 4.25 -3.96
N GLY A 9 -7.56 4.95 -3.98
CA GLY A 9 -8.67 4.76 -3.05
C GLY A 9 -9.85 4.03 -3.68
N TYR A 10 -10.64 3.39 -2.83
CA TYR A 10 -12.00 2.95 -3.13
C TYR A 10 -12.96 3.58 -2.13
N ASP A 11 -14.06 4.15 -2.62
CA ASP A 11 -15.13 4.63 -1.75
C ASP A 11 -16.12 3.51 -1.36
N LEU A 12 -17.06 3.82 -0.47
CA LEU A 12 -18.10 2.88 -0.03
C LEU A 12 -19.08 2.46 -1.14
N LYS A 13 -19.10 3.17 -2.26
CA LYS A 13 -19.90 2.84 -3.44
C LYS A 13 -19.11 1.94 -4.42
N GLY A 14 -17.86 1.63 -4.11
CA GLY A 14 -16.97 0.83 -4.96
C GLY A 14 -16.28 1.62 -6.07
N ASN A 15 -16.38 2.95 -6.08
CA ASN A 15 -15.71 3.78 -7.06
C ASN A 15 -14.21 3.82 -6.77
N LYS A 16 -13.42 3.66 -7.83
CA LYS A 16 -11.97 3.63 -7.77
C LYS A 16 -11.39 4.95 -8.25
N GLU A 17 -10.53 5.59 -7.47
CA GLU A 17 -9.93 6.87 -7.82
C GLU A 17 -8.46 6.95 -7.38
N ILE A 18 -7.64 7.64 -8.18
CA ILE A 18 -6.29 8.03 -7.77
C ILE A 18 -6.41 9.26 -6.88
N LEU A 19 -6.15 9.08 -5.58
CA LEU A 19 -6.20 10.16 -4.61
C LEU A 19 -4.97 11.07 -4.71
N GLY A 20 -3.85 10.59 -5.24
CA GLY A 20 -2.72 11.46 -5.52
C GLY A 20 -1.45 10.73 -5.94
N LEU A 21 -0.48 11.55 -6.35
CA LEU A 21 0.84 11.17 -6.82
C LEU A 21 1.87 12.06 -6.13
N TRP A 22 2.83 11.48 -5.43
CA TRP A 22 3.87 12.22 -4.71
C TRP A 22 5.25 11.74 -5.13
N LEU A 23 6.11 12.68 -5.53
CA LEU A 23 7.51 12.41 -5.83
C LEU A 23 8.33 12.61 -4.55
N ASN A 24 8.97 11.55 -4.06
CA ASN A 24 9.77 11.60 -2.84
C ASN A 24 11.21 11.12 -3.12
N GLN A 25 12.17 11.87 -2.56
CA GLN A 25 13.59 11.48 -2.52
C GLN A 25 13.88 10.52 -1.36
N THR A 26 13.14 10.65 -0.26
CA THR A 26 13.35 9.89 0.97
C THR A 26 12.02 9.45 1.55
N GLU A 27 11.99 8.18 1.99
CA GLU A 27 10.88 7.60 2.72
C GLU A 27 11.12 7.84 4.21
N SER A 28 10.33 8.72 4.83
CA SER A 28 10.37 8.94 6.27
C SER A 28 8.96 9.09 6.82
N LYS A 29 8.78 8.77 8.10
CA LYS A 29 7.51 8.93 8.81
C LYS A 29 6.89 10.31 8.59
N ASN A 30 7.70 11.38 8.72
CA ASN A 30 7.22 12.75 8.57
C ASN A 30 6.67 13.04 7.18
N ARG A 31 7.27 12.46 6.13
CA ARG A 31 6.77 12.60 4.74
C ARG A 31 5.45 11.88 4.55
N TRP A 32 5.30 10.68 5.11
CA TRP A 32 4.04 9.95 5.07
C TRP A 32 2.93 10.66 5.85
N MET A 33 3.24 11.21 7.03
CA MET A 33 2.29 12.05 7.77
C MET A 33 1.80 13.23 6.93
N GLN A 34 2.70 13.94 6.24
CA GLN A 34 2.32 15.06 5.34
C GLN A 34 1.36 14.60 4.23
N VAL A 35 1.63 13.46 3.61
CA VAL A 35 0.76 12.90 2.56
C VAL A 35 -0.63 12.58 3.10
N PHE A 36 -0.71 11.90 4.25
CA PHE A 36 -2.01 11.55 4.85
C PHE A 36 -2.76 12.76 5.39
N ASP A 37 -2.06 13.74 5.96
CA ASP A 37 -2.64 15.01 6.41
C ASP A 37 -3.23 15.80 5.24
N GLU A 38 -2.53 15.83 4.09
CA GLU A 38 -3.06 16.41 2.85
C GLU A 38 -4.36 15.71 2.40
N LEU A 39 -4.40 14.36 2.43
CA LEU A 39 -5.63 13.63 2.12
C LEU A 39 -6.78 14.03 3.04
N LYS A 40 -6.51 14.15 4.34
CA LYS A 40 -7.50 14.57 5.35
C LYS A 40 -7.99 15.99 5.12
N ALA A 41 -7.08 16.92 4.81
CA ALA A 41 -7.41 18.31 4.48
C ALA A 41 -8.29 18.44 3.22
N ARG A 42 -8.20 17.49 2.28
CA ARG A 42 -9.05 17.43 1.07
C ARG A 42 -10.40 16.74 1.31
N GLY A 43 -10.69 16.30 2.54
CA GLY A 43 -11.99 15.74 2.93
C GLY A 43 -12.03 14.23 3.12
N VAL A 44 -10.88 13.53 3.14
CA VAL A 44 -10.87 12.13 3.60
C VAL A 44 -11.05 12.11 5.12
N GLU A 45 -12.23 11.69 5.57
CA GLU A 45 -12.57 11.70 7.00
C GLU A 45 -11.98 10.50 7.75
N ASP A 46 -12.13 9.29 7.19
CA ASP A 46 -11.67 8.05 7.79
C ASP A 46 -11.28 7.01 6.72
N VAL A 47 -10.47 6.03 7.12
CA VAL A 47 -9.98 4.96 6.26
C VAL A 47 -10.10 3.63 7.00
N PHE A 48 -10.88 2.69 6.46
CA PHE A 48 -11.03 1.36 7.06
C PHE A 48 -9.75 0.52 6.96
N PHE A 49 -9.21 0.42 5.74
CA PHE A 49 -8.05 -0.44 5.45
C PHE A 49 -7.05 0.28 4.54
N ILE A 50 -5.76 0.14 4.85
CA ILE A 50 -4.68 0.51 3.92
C ILE A 50 -3.85 -0.74 3.61
N SER A 51 -3.71 -1.03 2.32
CA SER A 51 -2.82 -2.08 1.81
C SER A 51 -1.56 -1.45 1.22
N MET A 52 -0.40 -1.72 1.82
CA MET A 52 0.85 -1.02 1.51
C MET A 52 2.06 -1.95 1.41
N ASP A 53 3.13 -1.53 0.73
CA ASP A 53 4.39 -2.30 0.64
C ASP A 53 5.22 -2.25 1.96
N GLY A 54 4.67 -1.65 3.02
CA GLY A 54 5.28 -1.56 4.36
C GLY A 54 6.73 -1.06 4.36
N VAL A 55 6.95 0.02 3.64
CA VAL A 55 8.17 0.83 3.72
C VAL A 55 8.24 1.55 5.08
N SER A 56 9.46 1.88 5.51
CA SER A 56 9.72 2.45 6.83
C SER A 56 8.92 3.74 7.10
N GLY A 57 8.27 3.82 8.26
CA GLY A 57 7.54 5.01 8.70
C GLY A 57 6.14 5.18 8.11
N LEU A 58 5.72 4.33 7.17
CA LEU A 58 4.44 4.46 6.48
C LEU A 58 3.26 4.08 7.38
N GLU A 59 3.38 2.98 8.13
CA GLU A 59 2.32 2.57 9.07
C GLU A 59 2.18 3.58 10.21
N GLU A 60 3.29 4.03 10.79
CA GLU A 60 3.27 5.03 11.85
C GLU A 60 2.75 6.38 11.34
N GLY A 61 3.04 6.74 10.09
CA GLY A 61 2.50 7.93 9.46
C GLY A 61 0.99 7.85 9.23
N ALA A 62 0.49 6.71 8.76
CA ALA A 62 -0.94 6.48 8.56
C ALA A 62 -1.71 6.54 9.88
N LYS A 63 -1.25 5.79 10.90
CA LYS A 63 -1.90 5.72 12.22
C LYS A 63 -1.85 7.04 12.99
N ALA A 64 -0.90 7.93 12.68
CA ALA A 64 -0.88 9.27 13.26
C ALA A 64 -2.05 10.15 12.77
N ILE A 65 -2.54 9.94 11.54
CA ILE A 65 -3.61 10.75 10.92
C ILE A 65 -4.97 10.05 11.00
N PHE A 66 -4.99 8.73 10.81
CA PHE A 66 -6.16 7.85 10.86
C PHE A 66 -5.94 6.75 11.92
N PRO A 67 -6.20 7.02 13.22
CA PRO A 67 -5.81 6.10 14.30
C PRO A 67 -6.49 4.73 14.26
N SER A 68 -7.71 4.67 13.72
CA SER A 68 -8.51 3.44 13.63
C SER A 68 -8.21 2.59 12.39
N VAL A 69 -7.32 3.04 11.50
CA VAL A 69 -7.06 2.36 10.24
C VAL A 69 -6.40 1.00 10.45
N ILE A 70 -6.92 -0.01 9.76
CA ILE A 70 -6.29 -1.32 9.71
C ILE A 70 -5.24 -1.30 8.59
N VAL A 71 -3.97 -1.39 9.00
CA VAL A 71 -2.86 -1.48 8.06
C VAL A 71 -2.53 -2.93 7.78
N GLN A 72 -2.40 -3.27 6.50
CA GLN A 72 -1.97 -4.60 6.05
C GLN A 72 -0.89 -4.49 4.98
N ARG A 73 -0.01 -5.50 4.95
CA ARG A 73 0.97 -5.65 3.86
C ARG A 73 0.26 -6.03 2.56
N CYS A 74 0.61 -5.35 1.48
CA CYS A 74 0.04 -5.59 0.18
C CYS A 74 0.54 -6.93 -0.36
N ILE A 75 -0.38 -7.87 -0.55
CA ILE A 75 -0.05 -9.20 -1.03
C ILE A 75 0.54 -9.19 -2.44
N VAL A 76 0.11 -8.25 -3.28
CA VAL A 76 0.67 -8.09 -4.63
C VAL A 76 2.15 -7.71 -4.54
N HIS A 77 2.53 -6.83 -3.61
CA HIS A 77 3.93 -6.49 -3.39
C HIS A 77 4.70 -7.67 -2.77
N LEU A 78 4.12 -8.40 -1.81
CA LEU A 78 4.75 -9.59 -1.23
C LEU A 78 5.07 -10.65 -2.31
N VAL A 79 4.09 -10.98 -3.17
CA VAL A 79 4.29 -11.93 -4.27
C VAL A 79 5.36 -11.42 -5.24
N ARG A 80 5.28 -10.15 -5.67
CA ARG A 80 6.28 -9.57 -6.58
C ARG A 80 7.69 -9.56 -5.98
N ASN A 81 7.82 -9.24 -4.69
CA ASN A 81 9.11 -9.23 -4.00
C ASN A 81 9.69 -10.64 -3.90
N ALA A 82 8.86 -11.64 -3.62
CA ALA A 82 9.30 -13.04 -3.59
C ALA A 82 9.73 -13.54 -4.98
N LEU A 83 9.00 -13.19 -6.04
CA LEU A 83 9.32 -13.61 -7.42
C LEU A 83 10.69 -13.11 -7.90
N ARG A 84 11.25 -12.04 -7.32
CA ARG A 84 12.61 -11.56 -7.67
C ARG A 84 13.70 -12.61 -7.45
N TYR A 85 13.44 -13.61 -6.62
CA TYR A 85 14.37 -14.69 -6.29
C TYR A 85 14.08 -16.00 -7.04
N ILE A 86 13.06 -16.01 -7.91
CA ILE A 86 12.61 -17.20 -8.64
C ILE A 86 13.01 -17.07 -10.11
N PRO A 87 13.46 -18.15 -10.78
CA PRO A 87 13.63 -18.11 -12.23
C PRO A 87 12.31 -17.86 -12.96
N SER A 88 12.32 -17.01 -13.99
CA SER A 88 11.10 -16.61 -14.71
C SER A 88 10.30 -17.76 -15.30
N LYS A 89 10.97 -18.86 -15.69
CA LYS A 89 10.34 -20.10 -16.17
C LYS A 89 9.41 -20.75 -15.13
N ASP A 90 9.66 -20.53 -13.84
CA ASP A 90 8.95 -21.17 -12.74
C ASP A 90 7.86 -20.26 -12.14
N TYR A 91 7.75 -19.00 -12.59
CA TYR A 91 6.79 -18.01 -12.08
C TYR A 91 5.34 -18.51 -12.08
N LYS A 92 4.92 -19.19 -13.15
CA LYS A 92 3.53 -19.65 -13.29
C LYS A 92 3.16 -20.68 -12.23
N GLU A 93 4.07 -21.60 -11.95
CA GLU A 93 3.88 -22.65 -10.96
C GLU A 93 3.89 -22.05 -9.54
N VAL A 94 4.92 -21.25 -9.23
CA VAL A 94 5.06 -20.60 -7.92
C VAL A 94 3.86 -19.67 -7.62
N CYS A 95 3.41 -18.86 -8.58
CA CYS A 95 2.24 -18.01 -8.40
C CYS A 95 0.95 -18.81 -8.15
N ARG A 96 0.80 -19.99 -8.79
CA ARG A 96 -0.35 -20.87 -8.58
C ARG A 96 -0.37 -21.40 -7.15
N ASP A 97 0.79 -21.82 -6.64
CA ASP A 97 0.88 -22.31 -5.27
C ASP A 97 0.75 -21.19 -4.24
N MET A 98 1.35 -20.02 -4.50
CA MET A 98 1.19 -18.85 -3.65
C MET A 98 -0.27 -18.43 -3.49
N LYS A 99 -1.09 -18.59 -4.54
CA LYS A 99 -2.52 -18.30 -4.49
C LYS A 99 -3.28 -19.13 -3.45
N LYS A 100 -2.79 -20.32 -3.11
CA LYS A 100 -3.39 -21.17 -2.08
C LYS A 100 -3.27 -20.54 -0.69
N PHE A 101 -2.22 -19.75 -0.42
CA PHE A 101 -2.02 -19.11 0.89
C PHE A 101 -3.10 -18.07 1.20
N TYR A 102 -3.47 -17.25 0.23
CA TYR A 102 -4.44 -16.17 0.42
C TYR A 102 -5.83 -16.47 -0.16
N GLY A 103 -5.99 -17.64 -0.77
CA GLY A 103 -7.29 -18.21 -1.14
C GLY A 103 -7.78 -19.25 -0.13
N ALA A 104 -7.08 -19.46 0.98
CA ALA A 104 -7.53 -20.34 2.05
C ALA A 104 -8.77 -19.74 2.74
N SER A 105 -9.81 -20.56 2.87
CA SER A 105 -11.08 -20.25 3.54
C SER A 105 -11.16 -20.92 4.90
#